data_AF-A0A2K9F6L3-F1
#
_entry.id   AF-A0A2K9F6L3-F1
#
_cell.length_a   1.000
_cell.length_b   1.000
_cell.length_c   1.000
_cell.angle_alpha   90.00
_cell.angle_beta   90.00
_cell.angle_gamma   90.00
#
_symmetry.space_group_name_H-M   'P 1'
#
loop_
_entity.id
_entity.type
_entity.pdbx_description
1 polymer ?
#
loop_
_entity_poly.entity_id
_entity_poly.type
_entity_poly.pdbx_seq_one_letter_code
_entity_poly.pdbx_strand_id
1 'polypeptide(L)'
;MRLILIALLLLSALPARADDDFRPLPLHETARLVGERYHGRLIGARLAPPTAHERDLSVELVEELRLLTPARNLLVIRLDARTGRFLQVAGVGQIEALKR
;
A
#
# COMPACT_ATOMS: atom_id res chain seq x y z
N MET A 1 -12.11 60.24 -6.79
CA MET A 1 -11.01 59.41 -6.26
C MET A 1 -11.45 57.95 -6.20
N ARG A 2 -11.53 57.33 -7.38
CA ARG A 2 -11.69 55.89 -7.61
C ARG A 2 -10.32 55.46 -8.12
N LEU A 3 -9.57 54.59 -7.42
CA LEU A 3 -8.39 53.84 -7.91
C LEU A 3 -7.49 53.37 -6.74
N ILE A 4 -8.04 52.75 -5.69
CA ILE A 4 -7.26 51.90 -4.78
C ILE A 4 -8.11 50.70 -4.43
N LEU A 5 -8.44 49.88 -5.43
CA LEU A 5 -9.26 48.68 -5.18
C LEU A 5 -8.97 47.57 -6.20
N ILE A 6 -7.71 47.36 -6.60
CA ILE A 6 -7.38 46.30 -7.59
C ILE A 6 -6.09 45.53 -7.26
N ALA A 7 -5.31 45.92 -6.23
CA ALA A 7 -4.01 45.28 -5.99
C ALA A 7 -4.01 44.11 -4.97
N LEU A 8 -5.10 43.87 -4.24
CA LEU A 8 -5.14 42.88 -3.14
C LEU A 8 -6.09 41.70 -3.42
N LEU A 9 -6.32 41.37 -4.70
CA LEU A 9 -7.18 40.26 -5.12
C LEU A 9 -6.44 39.24 -6.01
N LEU A 10 -5.11 39.35 -6.08
CA LEU A 10 -4.23 38.49 -6.88
C LEU A 10 -3.39 37.51 -6.06
N LEU A 11 -3.66 37.37 -4.75
CA LEU A 11 -2.93 36.46 -3.84
C LEU A 11 -3.79 35.29 -3.34
N SER A 12 -4.81 34.87 -4.08
CA SER A 12 -5.73 33.79 -3.67
C SER A 12 -5.75 32.58 -4.61
N ALA A 13 -4.83 32.50 -5.56
CA ALA A 13 -4.68 31.33 -6.43
C ALA A 13 -3.31 30.68 -6.21
N LEU A 14 -3.01 30.31 -4.96
CA LEU A 14 -2.18 29.12 -4.77
C LEU A 14 -2.98 28.00 -5.43
N PRO A 15 -2.46 27.30 -6.47
CA PRO A 15 -3.15 26.13 -6.95
C PRO A 15 -3.32 25.25 -5.71
N ALA A 16 -4.57 24.85 -5.41
CA ALA A 16 -4.77 23.71 -4.55
C ALA A 16 -3.84 22.65 -5.14
N ARG A 17 -2.77 22.30 -4.41
CA ARG A 17 -1.97 21.13 -4.73
C ARG A 17 -3.03 20.06 -4.89
N ALA A 18 -3.18 19.51 -6.09
CA ALA A 18 -4.00 18.34 -6.25
C ALA A 18 -3.48 17.37 -5.19
N ASP A 19 -4.27 17.12 -4.16
CA ASP A 19 -4.00 16.02 -3.27
C ASP A 19 -3.80 14.84 -4.20
N ASP A 20 -2.61 14.25 -4.17
CA ASP A 20 -2.35 13.05 -4.95
C ASP A 20 -3.20 11.97 -4.29
N ASP A 21 -4.47 11.90 -4.71
CA ASP A 21 -5.52 11.08 -4.10
C ASP A 21 -4.92 9.70 -3.84
N PHE A 22 -4.89 9.29 -2.57
CA PHE A 22 -4.36 7.99 -2.21
C PHE A 22 -5.15 6.91 -2.96
N ARG A 23 -4.51 6.26 -3.92
CA ARG A 23 -5.09 5.18 -4.73
C ARG A 23 -4.35 3.89 -4.39
N PRO A 24 -4.94 3.01 -3.55
CA PRO A 24 -4.34 1.72 -3.32
C PRO A 24 -4.30 0.92 -4.64
N LEU A 25 -3.28 0.07 -4.76
CA LEU A 25 -3.23 -0.94 -5.80
C LEU A 25 -4.49 -1.80 -5.73
N PRO A 26 -5.07 -2.18 -6.87
CA PRO A 26 -6.11 -3.17 -6.91
C PRO A 26 -5.62 -4.51 -6.33
N LEU A 27 -6.48 -5.23 -5.62
CA LEU A 27 -6.15 -6.53 -5.01
C LEU A 27 -5.55 -7.54 -6.00
N HIS A 28 -5.93 -7.50 -7.29
CA HIS A 28 -5.36 -8.43 -8.28
C HIS A 28 -3.87 -8.15 -8.56
N GLU A 29 -3.43 -6.89 -8.47
CA GLU A 29 -2.02 -6.51 -8.64
C GLU A 29 -1.19 -6.97 -7.45
N THR A 30 -1.66 -6.76 -6.22
CA THR A 30 -0.95 -7.22 -5.02
C THR A 30 -0.96 -8.74 -4.91
N ALA A 31 -2.06 -9.39 -5.31
CA ALA A 31 -2.11 -10.84 -5.46
C ALA A 31 -1.10 -11.36 -6.49
N ARG A 32 -0.95 -10.68 -7.62
CA ARG A 32 0.06 -11.01 -8.64
C ARG A 32 1.47 -10.89 -8.07
N LEU A 33 1.80 -9.79 -7.39
CA LEU A 33 3.11 -9.58 -6.77
C LEU A 33 3.46 -10.67 -5.73
N VAL A 34 2.50 -11.07 -4.89
CA VAL A 34 2.68 -12.21 -3.98
C VAL A 34 2.86 -13.51 -4.75
N GLY A 35 2.04 -13.73 -5.77
CA GLY A 35 2.09 -14.92 -6.61
C GLY A 35 3.38 -15.05 -7.42
N GLU A 36 4.04 -13.95 -7.76
CA GLU A 36 5.37 -13.95 -8.42
C GLU A 36 6.47 -14.41 -7.47
N ARG A 37 6.33 -14.12 -6.17
CA ARG A 37 7.36 -14.42 -5.16
C ARG A 37 7.14 -15.75 -4.44
N TYR A 38 5.89 -16.18 -4.27
CA TYR A 38 5.56 -17.35 -3.45
C TYR A 38 4.64 -18.34 -4.18
N HIS A 39 4.86 -19.64 -3.95
CA HIS A 39 3.91 -20.69 -4.24
C HIS A 39 2.80 -20.72 -3.18
N GLY A 40 1.55 -20.82 -3.61
CA GLY A 40 0.41 -20.98 -2.72
C GLY A 40 -0.89 -20.47 -3.32
N ARG A 41 -1.93 -20.47 -2.49
CA ARG A 41 -3.25 -19.94 -2.81
C ARG A 41 -3.62 -18.83 -1.81
N LEU A 42 -4.00 -17.67 -2.31
CA LEU A 42 -4.56 -16.62 -1.47
C LEU A 42 -5.92 -17.07 -0.93
N ILE A 43 -6.11 -16.96 0.38
CA ILE A 43 -7.32 -17.35 1.09
C ILE A 43 -7.95 -16.19 1.85
N GLY A 44 -7.32 -15.01 1.82
CA GLY A 44 -7.86 -13.79 2.41
C GLY A 44 -7.02 -12.57 2.06
N ALA A 45 -7.69 -11.42 2.04
CA ALA A 45 -7.10 -10.12 1.85
C ALA A 45 -7.90 -9.10 2.69
N ARG A 46 -7.21 -8.13 3.29
CA ARG A 46 -7.85 -7.00 3.96
C ARG A 46 -6.95 -5.77 3.93
N LEU A 47 -7.58 -4.60 3.97
CA LEU A 47 -6.89 -3.36 4.29
C LEU A 47 -6.68 -3.26 5.80
N ALA A 48 -5.53 -2.73 6.21
CA ALA A 48 -5.14 -2.56 7.59
C ALA A 48 -4.42 -1.21 7.79
N PRO A 49 -4.55 -0.59 8.97
CA PRO A 49 -3.73 0.57 9.30
C PRO A 49 -2.24 0.18 9.34
N PRO A 50 -1.33 1.11 9.01
CA PRO A 50 0.10 0.92 9.21
C PRO A 50 0.43 0.86 10.70
N THR A 51 1.44 0.08 11.05
CA THR A 51 2.11 0.10 12.37
C THR A 51 2.92 1.39 12.54
N ALA A 52 3.43 1.66 13.75
CA ALA A 52 4.29 2.82 13.99
C ALA A 52 5.53 2.80 13.09
N HIS A 53 6.22 1.66 13.02
CA HIS A 53 7.39 1.50 12.17
C HIS A 53 7.08 1.65 10.68
N GLU A 54 5.95 1.11 10.20
CA GLU A 54 5.54 1.29 8.79
C GLU A 54 5.21 2.76 8.47
N ARG A 55 4.62 3.52 9.41
CA ARG A 55 4.42 4.97 9.25
C ARG A 55 5.73 5.74 9.16
N ASP A 56 6.75 5.35 9.91
CA ASP A 56 8.09 5.95 9.81
C ASP A 56 8.70 5.72 8.42
N LEU A 57 8.28 4.65 7.73
CA LEU A 57 8.61 4.37 6.33
C LEU A 57 7.66 5.04 5.32
N SER A 58 6.89 6.03 5.77
CA SER A 58 5.89 6.77 4.98
C SER A 58 4.79 5.87 4.37
N VAL A 59 4.46 4.74 5.01
CA VAL A 59 3.34 3.90 4.59
C VAL A 59 2.03 4.49 5.11
N GLU A 60 1.12 4.80 4.20
CA GLU A 60 -0.19 5.37 4.53
C GLU A 60 -1.26 4.29 4.77
N LEU A 61 -1.21 3.19 4.02
CA LEU A 61 -2.16 2.07 4.12
C LEU A 61 -1.45 0.75 3.82
N VAL A 62 -1.88 -0.32 4.49
CA VAL A 62 -1.34 -1.66 4.30
C VAL A 62 -2.39 -2.60 3.73
N GLU A 63 -2.00 -3.40 2.75
CA GLU A 63 -2.78 -4.57 2.33
C GLU A 63 -2.18 -5.84 2.96
N GLU A 64 -2.98 -6.52 3.77
CA GLU A 64 -2.61 -7.77 4.42
C GLU A 64 -3.24 -8.96 3.68
N LEU A 65 -2.38 -9.82 3.15
CA LEU A 65 -2.72 -10.99 2.38
C LEU A 65 -2.44 -12.26 3.18
N ARG A 66 -3.33 -13.24 3.06
CA ARG A 66 -3.21 -14.56 3.69
C ARG A 66 -3.01 -15.61 2.61
N LEU A 67 -1.82 -16.21 2.58
CA LEU A 67 -1.42 -17.20 1.60
C LEU A 67 -1.32 -18.58 2.26
N LEU A 68 -2.08 -19.55 1.75
CA LEU A 68 -1.93 -20.96 2.11
C LEU A 68 -0.89 -21.59 1.18
N THR A 69 0.23 -22.06 1.73
CA THR A 69 1.31 -22.68 0.97
C THR A 69 0.96 -24.12 0.55
N PRO A 70 1.69 -24.75 -0.39
CA PRO A 70 1.50 -26.15 -0.75
C PRO A 70 1.65 -27.11 0.45
N ALA A 71 2.54 -26.78 1.39
CA ALA A 71 2.73 -27.51 2.64
C ALA A 71 1.64 -27.24 3.69
N ARG A 72 0.57 -26.51 3.33
CA ARG A 72 -0.56 -26.12 4.19
C ARG A 72 -0.18 -25.19 5.35
N ASN A 73 0.95 -24.50 5.24
CA ASN A 73 1.30 -23.43 6.18
C ASN A 73 0.61 -22.12 5.77
N LEU A 74 0.36 -21.25 6.75
CA LEU A 74 -0.19 -19.93 6.52
C LEU A 74 0.92 -18.88 6.56
N LEU A 75 1.04 -18.10 5.49
CA LEU A 75 1.81 -16.87 5.48
C LEU A 75 0.85 -15.67 5.57
N VAL A 76 1.18 -14.73 6.45
CA VAL A 76 0.59 -13.39 6.54
C VAL A 76 1.59 -12.42 5.93
N ILE A 77 1.20 -11.79 4.83
CA ILE A 77 2.04 -10.90 4.04
C ILE A 77 1.45 -9.51 4.13
N ARG A 78 2.25 -8.54 4.56
CA ARG A 78 1.89 -7.12 4.63
C ARG A 78 2.60 -6.38 3.51
N LEU A 79 1.83 -5.69 2.68
CA LEU A 79 2.33 -4.86 1.58
C LEU A 79 1.92 -3.41 1.80
N ASP A 80 2.77 -2.49 1.37
CA ASP A 80 2.38 -1.09 1.16
C ASP A 80 1.29 -1.05 0.08
N ALA A 81 0.10 -0.59 0.44
CA ALA A 81 -1.04 -0.63 -0.46
C ALA A 81 -0.88 0.32 -1.66
N ARG A 82 0.00 1.33 -1.60
CA ARG A 82 0.24 2.24 -2.73
C ARG A 82 1.24 1.65 -3.73
N THR A 83 2.29 1.01 -3.23
CA THR A 83 3.45 0.61 -4.06
C THR A 83 3.56 -0.90 -4.28
N GLY A 84 2.87 -1.71 -3.48
CA GLY A 84 3.02 -3.18 -3.48
C GLY A 84 4.32 -3.65 -2.82
N ARG A 85 5.09 -2.74 -2.21
CA ARG A 85 6.34 -3.06 -1.51
C ARG A 85 6.06 -3.99 -0.33
N PHE A 86 6.83 -5.07 -0.22
CA PHE A 86 6.75 -5.98 0.92
C PHE A 86 7.26 -5.29 2.19
N LEU A 87 6.41 -5.22 3.20
CA LEU A 87 6.72 -4.67 4.53
C LEU A 87 7.07 -5.78 5.51
N GLN A 88 6.29 -6.87 5.46
CA GLN A 88 6.51 -8.04 6.31
C GLN A 88 5.99 -9.30 5.63
N VAL A 89 6.66 -10.42 5.89
CA VAL A 89 6.15 -11.75 5.63
C VAL A 89 6.34 -12.57 6.90
N ALA A 90 5.26 -13.01 7.50
CA ALA A 90 5.26 -13.79 8.74
C ALA A 90 4.57 -15.13 8.51
N GLY A 91 5.06 -16.19 9.15
CA GLY A 91 4.48 -17.52 9.07
C GLY A 91 5.53 -18.61 8.89
N VAL A 92 5.09 -19.86 9.04
CA VAL A 92 5.94 -21.05 8.88
C VAL A 92 6.05 -21.42 7.40
N GLY A 93 7.20 -21.93 6.98
CA GLY A 93 7.37 -22.46 5.63
C GLY A 93 7.62 -21.39 4.55
N GLN A 94 8.09 -20.20 4.94
CA GLN A 94 8.32 -19.08 4.02
C GLN A 94 9.38 -19.40 2.97
N ILE A 95 10.48 -20.06 3.37
CA ILE A 95 11.61 -20.35 2.48
C ILE A 95 11.23 -21.42 1.46
N GLU A 96 10.50 -22.44 1.90
CA GLU A 96 10.00 -23.54 1.10
C GLU A 96 8.93 -23.09 0.09
N ALA A 97 8.16 -22.06 0.45
CA ALA A 97 7.17 -21.46 -0.44
C ALA A 97 7.77 -20.48 -1.44
N LEU A 98 9.04 -20.05 -1.29
CA LEU A 98 9.65 -19.05 -2.16
C LEU A 98 9.89 -19.61 -3.58
N LYS A 99 9.49 -18.85 -4.60
CA LYS A 99 9.83 -19.13 -6.01
C LYS A 99 11.30 -18.77 -6.27
N ARG A 100 12.03 -19.64 -6.97
CA ARG A 100 13.40 -19.40 -7.41
C ARG A 100 13.43 -18.72 -8.76
#